data_AF-A0A4Q2X3I0-F1
#
_entry.id   AF-A0A4Q2X3I0-F1
#
_cell.length_a   1.000
_cell.length_b   1.000
_cell.length_c   1.000
_cell.angle_alpha   90.00
_cell.angle_beta   90.00
_cell.angle_gamma   90.00
#
_symmetry.space_group_name_H-M   'P 1'
#
loop_
_entity.id
_entity.type
_entity.pdbx_description
1 polymer ?
#
loop_
_entity_poly.entity_id
_entity_poly.type
_entity_poly.pdbx_seq_one_letter_code
_entity_poly.pdbx_strand_id
1 'polypeptide(L)'
;RKDDGRPVPKVIDFGIAKATTGGESSDATVTSLGQFIGTPAYMSPEQAEGGTDVDTRSDIYSLGALLCELLTGCPPFKHQQFKDRGMDEIRSILRDEDTGTPSSRFRENPQETMSKVAGERGTDPGELHSILTGDLDWIVMRAMEKERHRRYQTANGLAVDVQRYLRDEPVTARPPSRRYLLGKLIRRNRITFAAASVALFGLLGGFFVSTLLFLRERDARQEQARLRGVAEQATANEVSLREYAKAADMVSQAAVFVRYEDMESADRLLQDLPVERVPRSLEAANTFMAVANWNLVQHRWKEGNARYYIVAHVLASVDSNDSDRVSKDFLHAVTAVSEWGEPGQYDHIRELALKRFGSSSNPVVAEQMLKGLLLKPADAGTLKKLTPLATIIEEIRLRDANAESGMVAWAQFSLALMAYRQGDMDKALDLSHLSLRTPSKSAPRTQQNRVIGAMADMRQGRVAEARAAIEETRKRVEEWGAGQFRISASDGATWSSWITVRVLLHEAEEMLRKMDS
;
A
#
# COMPACT_ATOMS: atom_id res chain seq x y z
N ARG A 1 -59.98 -65.93 10.83
CA ARG A 1 -60.14 -65.57 12.26
C ARG A 1 -59.27 -64.34 12.51
N LYS A 2 -59.84 -63.25 13.02
CA LYS A 2 -59.12 -62.01 13.40
C LYS A 2 -58.28 -62.31 14.64
N ASP A 3 -57.03 -61.85 14.66
CA ASP A 3 -56.25 -61.66 15.87
C ASP A 3 -56.30 -60.16 16.17
N ASP A 4 -56.67 -59.76 17.40
CA ASP A 4 -56.78 -58.36 17.85
C ASP A 4 -57.56 -57.38 16.93
N GLY A 5 -58.65 -57.85 16.32
CA GLY A 5 -59.55 -56.98 15.54
C GLY A 5 -59.01 -56.53 14.17
N ARG A 6 -57.76 -56.86 13.83
CA ARG A 6 -57.16 -56.59 12.50
C ARG A 6 -57.30 -57.81 11.59
N PRO A 7 -57.53 -57.60 10.27
CA PRO A 7 -57.50 -58.70 9.32
C PRO A 7 -56.09 -59.29 9.26
N VAL A 8 -55.97 -60.61 9.47
CA VAL A 8 -54.71 -61.34 9.39
C VAL A 8 -54.76 -62.26 8.17
N PRO A 9 -53.85 -62.10 7.20
CA PRO A 9 -53.78 -62.99 6.05
C PRO A 9 -53.37 -64.40 6.50
N LYS A 10 -54.02 -65.43 5.95
CA LYS A 10 -53.72 -66.84 6.23
C LYS A 10 -53.58 -67.60 4.91
N VAL A 11 -52.57 -68.45 4.79
CA VAL A 11 -52.42 -69.40 3.66
C VAL A 11 -53.34 -70.59 3.93
N ILE A 12 -54.21 -70.94 2.98
CA ILE A 12 -55.31 -71.89 3.18
C ILE A 12 -55.26 -73.12 2.29
N ASP A 13 -54.42 -73.15 1.25
CA ASP A 13 -54.35 -74.24 0.28
C ASP A 13 -52.92 -74.78 0.18
N PHE A 14 -52.73 -76.05 0.54
CA PHE A 14 -51.43 -76.74 0.55
C PHE A 14 -51.38 -77.89 -0.47
N GLY A 15 -52.33 -77.96 -1.43
CA GLY A 15 -52.56 -79.11 -2.33
C GLY A 15 -51.43 -79.49 -3.33
N ILE A 16 -50.28 -78.80 -3.31
CA ILE A 16 -49.11 -79.08 -4.17
C ILE A 16 -47.80 -79.05 -3.35
N ALA A 17 -47.89 -79.12 -2.02
CA ALA A 17 -46.72 -79.08 -1.15
C ALA A 17 -45.90 -80.37 -1.25
N LYS A 18 -44.65 -80.28 -1.72
CA LYS A 18 -43.69 -81.39 -1.73
C LYS A 18 -42.69 -81.19 -0.59
N ALA A 19 -42.60 -82.16 0.31
CA ALA A 19 -41.63 -82.12 1.40
C ALA A 19 -40.21 -82.26 0.85
N THR A 20 -39.34 -81.29 1.12
CA THR A 20 -37.96 -81.19 0.58
C THR A 20 -36.90 -81.90 1.45
N THR A 21 -37.28 -82.90 2.26
CA THR A 21 -36.31 -83.66 3.09
C THR A 21 -36.53 -85.17 2.97
N GLY A 22 -35.44 -85.90 2.65
CA GLY A 22 -35.45 -87.26 2.12
C GLY A 22 -35.72 -88.40 3.12
N GLY A 23 -36.13 -89.54 2.55
CA GLY A 23 -36.31 -90.83 3.22
C GLY A 23 -37.37 -91.68 2.48
N GLU A 24 -36.95 -92.80 1.90
CA GLU A 24 -37.69 -93.70 1.00
C GLU A 24 -39.06 -94.16 1.53
N SER A 25 -40.08 -94.14 0.66
CA SER A 25 -41.11 -95.19 0.52
C SER A 25 -41.98 -94.93 -0.71
N SER A 26 -42.06 -95.95 -1.55
CA SER A 26 -42.83 -96.13 -2.78
C SER A 26 -44.26 -95.61 -2.78
N ASP A 27 -44.59 -94.73 -3.72
CA ASP A 27 -45.52 -95.11 -4.79
C ASP A 27 -45.36 -94.19 -6.01
N ALA A 28 -44.71 -94.74 -7.02
CA ALA A 28 -44.63 -94.16 -8.33
C ALA A 28 -46.00 -94.27 -9.00
N THR A 29 -46.85 -93.24 -8.84
CA THR A 29 -47.83 -92.96 -9.89
C THR A 29 -47.15 -92.06 -10.90
N VAL A 30 -46.52 -92.72 -11.86
CA VAL A 30 -46.27 -92.19 -13.19
C VAL A 30 -47.59 -91.59 -13.70
N THR A 31 -47.77 -90.28 -13.55
CA THR A 31 -48.75 -89.54 -14.35
C THR A 31 -48.21 -89.48 -15.77
N SER A 32 -48.77 -90.36 -16.59
CA SER A 32 -48.68 -90.35 -18.04
C SER A 32 -48.81 -88.93 -18.60
N LEU A 33 -47.81 -88.52 -19.39
CA LEU A 33 -47.86 -87.45 -20.40
C LEU A 33 -48.81 -86.25 -20.11
N GLY A 34 -48.29 -85.20 -19.49
CA GLY A 34 -48.58 -83.82 -19.94
C GLY A 34 -49.74 -83.02 -19.34
N GLN A 35 -50.38 -83.42 -18.24
CA GLN A 35 -51.31 -82.52 -17.51
C GLN A 35 -50.66 -81.93 -16.25
N PHE A 36 -50.47 -80.61 -16.25
CA PHE A 36 -49.90 -79.85 -15.15
C PHE A 36 -50.97 -79.46 -14.11
N ILE A 37 -50.67 -79.60 -12.81
CA ILE A 37 -51.50 -79.08 -11.70
C ILE A 37 -50.86 -77.78 -11.18
N GLY A 38 -51.47 -76.63 -11.43
CA GLY A 38 -51.05 -75.31 -10.89
C GLY A 38 -51.49 -74.11 -11.74
N THR A 39 -51.37 -72.89 -11.20
CA THR A 39 -51.69 -71.61 -11.90
C THR A 39 -50.42 -71.02 -12.52
N PRO A 40 -50.22 -71.06 -13.86
CA PRO A 40 -48.97 -70.65 -14.50
C PRO A 40 -48.52 -69.21 -14.21
N ALA A 41 -49.46 -68.31 -13.90
CA ALA A 41 -49.19 -66.89 -13.66
C ALA A 41 -48.28 -66.58 -12.44
N TYR A 42 -48.17 -67.51 -11.48
CA TYR A 42 -47.32 -67.36 -10.26
C TYR A 42 -46.17 -68.36 -10.21
N MET A 43 -46.02 -69.14 -11.27
CA MET A 43 -45.09 -70.25 -11.33
C MET A 43 -43.67 -69.76 -11.61
N SER A 44 -42.72 -70.25 -10.82
CA SER A 44 -41.30 -70.01 -11.12
C SER A 44 -40.87 -70.78 -12.38
N PRO A 45 -39.88 -70.29 -13.15
CA PRO A 45 -39.39 -70.95 -14.35
C PRO A 45 -39.01 -72.42 -14.10
N GLU A 46 -38.38 -72.69 -12.96
CA GLU A 46 -37.98 -74.04 -12.59
C GLU A 46 -39.13 -75.01 -12.29
N GLN A 47 -40.25 -74.50 -11.77
CA GLN A 47 -41.44 -75.32 -11.55
C GLN A 47 -42.08 -75.72 -12.88
N ALA A 48 -42.02 -74.84 -13.88
CA ALA A 48 -42.52 -75.10 -15.23
C ALA A 48 -41.65 -76.10 -16.02
N GLU A 49 -40.34 -76.15 -15.74
CA GLU A 49 -39.40 -77.11 -16.34
C GLU A 49 -39.61 -78.56 -15.83
N GLY A 50 -40.46 -78.77 -14.81
CA GLY A 50 -40.79 -80.11 -14.30
C GLY A 50 -39.67 -80.75 -13.48
N GLY A 51 -38.72 -79.94 -12.98
CA GLY A 51 -37.51 -80.42 -12.32
C GLY A 51 -37.75 -81.07 -10.96
N THR A 52 -37.01 -82.14 -10.67
CA THR A 52 -36.90 -82.78 -9.35
C THR A 52 -36.18 -81.93 -8.29
N ASP A 53 -35.71 -80.74 -8.65
CA ASP A 53 -34.89 -79.83 -7.85
C ASP A 53 -35.58 -78.45 -7.72
N VAL A 54 -36.69 -78.39 -6.98
CA VAL A 54 -37.44 -77.16 -6.64
C VAL A 54 -37.19 -76.87 -5.16
N ASP A 55 -36.76 -75.64 -4.84
CA ASP A 55 -36.43 -75.21 -3.46
C ASP A 55 -37.26 -73.99 -3.02
N THR A 56 -37.02 -73.50 -1.79
CA THR A 56 -37.77 -72.38 -1.19
C THR A 56 -37.69 -71.07 -1.99
N ARG A 57 -36.77 -70.93 -2.95
CA ARG A 57 -36.66 -69.75 -3.82
C ARG A 57 -37.71 -69.73 -4.92
N SER A 58 -38.36 -70.86 -5.19
CA SER A 58 -39.57 -70.91 -6.02
C SER A 58 -40.72 -70.22 -5.30
N ASP A 59 -40.86 -70.40 -3.98
CA ASP A 59 -41.85 -69.66 -3.18
C ASP A 59 -41.58 -68.15 -3.16
N ILE A 60 -40.31 -67.75 -3.16
CA ILE A 60 -39.92 -66.32 -3.23
C ILE A 60 -40.34 -65.69 -4.55
N TYR A 61 -40.22 -66.44 -5.66
CA TYR A 61 -40.72 -65.99 -6.96
C TYR A 61 -42.24 -65.82 -6.92
N SER A 62 -42.99 -66.80 -6.39
CA SER A 62 -44.44 -66.72 -6.27
C SER A 62 -44.89 -65.58 -5.34
N LEU A 63 -44.17 -65.33 -4.24
CA LEU A 63 -44.38 -64.16 -3.37
C LEU A 63 -44.08 -62.84 -4.09
N GLY A 64 -43.06 -62.81 -4.95
CA GLY A 64 -42.75 -61.67 -5.81
C GLY A 64 -43.86 -61.40 -6.84
N ALA A 65 -44.38 -62.45 -7.48
CA ALA A 65 -45.51 -62.37 -8.41
C ALA A 65 -46.79 -61.90 -7.70
N LEU A 66 -47.06 -62.43 -6.51
CA LEU A 66 -48.17 -61.97 -5.67
C LEU A 66 -47.98 -60.52 -5.24
N LEU A 67 -46.77 -60.11 -4.83
CA LEU A 67 -46.48 -58.73 -4.46
C LEU A 67 -46.66 -57.79 -5.66
N CYS A 68 -46.23 -58.21 -6.86
CA CYS A 68 -46.48 -57.46 -8.10
C CYS A 68 -47.98 -57.21 -8.30
N GLU A 69 -48.80 -58.24 -8.17
CA GLU A 69 -50.25 -58.11 -8.29
C GLU A 69 -50.87 -57.26 -7.17
N LEU A 70 -50.42 -57.44 -5.93
CA LEU A 70 -50.86 -56.64 -4.80
C LEU A 70 -50.49 -55.16 -4.93
N LEU A 71 -49.50 -54.82 -5.75
CA LEU A 71 -49.07 -53.45 -6.02
C LEU A 71 -49.76 -52.87 -7.26
N THR A 72 -49.92 -53.65 -8.33
CA THR A 72 -50.39 -53.16 -9.64
C THR A 72 -51.84 -53.50 -9.97
N GLY A 73 -52.46 -54.41 -9.20
CA GLY A 73 -53.79 -54.96 -9.45
C GLY A 73 -53.86 -56.03 -10.55
N CYS A 74 -52.72 -56.38 -11.17
CA CYS A 74 -52.63 -57.38 -12.23
C CYS A 74 -51.46 -58.34 -11.99
N PRO A 75 -51.62 -59.65 -12.24
CA PRO A 75 -50.51 -60.60 -12.14
C PRO A 75 -49.43 -60.27 -13.18
N PRO A 76 -48.18 -60.69 -12.93
CA PRO A 76 -47.08 -60.39 -13.84
C PRO A 76 -47.28 -60.99 -15.23
N PHE A 77 -47.83 -62.20 -15.31
CA PHE A 77 -48.28 -62.81 -16.55
C PHE A 77 -49.80 -62.92 -16.54
N LYS A 78 -50.44 -62.51 -17.65
CA LYS A 78 -51.91 -62.56 -17.78
C LYS A 78 -52.32 -64.00 -18.08
N HIS A 79 -53.40 -64.47 -17.46
CA HIS A 79 -53.95 -65.81 -17.69
C HIS A 79 -54.18 -66.13 -19.17
N GLN A 80 -54.54 -65.13 -19.98
CA GLN A 80 -54.75 -65.25 -21.42
C GLN A 80 -53.46 -65.62 -22.18
N GLN A 81 -52.27 -65.30 -21.66
CA GLN A 81 -50.98 -65.64 -22.29
C GLN A 81 -50.74 -67.16 -22.32
N PHE A 82 -51.35 -67.91 -21.39
CA PHE A 82 -51.15 -69.35 -21.26
C PHE A 82 -52.33 -70.18 -21.80
N LYS A 83 -53.42 -69.52 -22.23
CA LYS A 83 -54.63 -70.19 -22.71
C LYS A 83 -54.35 -70.88 -24.05
N ASP A 84 -54.69 -72.16 -24.15
CA ASP A 84 -54.55 -73.00 -25.36
C ASP A 84 -53.09 -73.19 -25.85
N ARG A 85 -52.10 -72.94 -24.98
CA ARG A 85 -50.65 -73.07 -25.26
C ARG A 85 -50.11 -74.43 -24.81
N GLY A 86 -49.18 -74.98 -25.60
CA GLY A 86 -48.44 -76.20 -25.25
C GLY A 86 -47.41 -75.98 -24.14
N MET A 87 -46.96 -77.06 -23.50
CA MET A 87 -46.04 -77.01 -22.36
C MET A 87 -44.70 -76.31 -22.66
N ASP A 88 -44.15 -76.54 -23.84
CA ASP A 88 -42.87 -75.95 -24.24
C ASP A 88 -42.99 -74.43 -24.49
N GLU A 89 -44.18 -73.97 -24.91
CA GLU A 89 -44.48 -72.55 -25.06
C GLU A 89 -44.64 -71.85 -23.70
N ILE A 90 -45.32 -72.49 -22.74
CA ILE A 90 -45.44 -71.95 -21.37
C ILE A 90 -44.06 -71.85 -20.70
N ARG A 91 -43.19 -72.84 -20.90
CA ARG A 91 -41.81 -72.83 -20.39
C ARG A 91 -40.99 -71.69 -20.99
N SER A 92 -41.07 -71.50 -22.31
CA SER A 92 -40.36 -70.39 -22.96
C SER A 92 -40.85 -69.04 -22.47
N ILE A 93 -42.17 -68.84 -22.31
CA ILE A 93 -42.72 -67.58 -21.73
C ILE A 93 -42.18 -67.34 -20.32
N LEU A 94 -42.26 -68.33 -19.44
CA LEU A 94 -41.83 -68.14 -18.04
C LEU A 94 -40.31 -67.94 -17.93
N ARG A 95 -39.51 -68.53 -18.82
CA ARG A 95 -38.05 -68.41 -18.83
C ARG A 95 -37.56 -67.13 -19.49
N ASP A 96 -38.09 -66.80 -20.66
CA ASP A 96 -37.48 -65.84 -21.59
C ASP A 96 -38.24 -64.50 -21.66
N GLU A 97 -39.55 -64.46 -21.38
CA GLU A 97 -40.33 -63.23 -21.47
C GLU A 97 -40.05 -62.32 -20.26
N ASP A 98 -39.66 -61.07 -20.57
CA ASP A 98 -39.50 -60.04 -19.55
C ASP A 98 -40.87 -59.56 -19.09
N THR A 99 -40.97 -59.56 -17.78
CA THR A 99 -42.10 -59.08 -17.03
C THR A 99 -42.18 -57.54 -17.03
N GLY A 100 -41.06 -56.81 -17.08
CA GLY A 100 -41.04 -55.37 -16.83
C GLY A 100 -41.29 -55.02 -15.35
N THR A 101 -41.10 -53.76 -14.96
CA THR A 101 -41.24 -53.33 -13.56
C THR A 101 -42.70 -53.17 -13.13
N PRO A 102 -43.03 -53.30 -11.83
CA PRO A 102 -44.34 -52.95 -11.29
C PRO A 102 -44.85 -51.57 -11.73
N SER A 103 -43.98 -50.55 -11.72
CA SER A 103 -44.32 -49.20 -12.15
C SER A 103 -44.68 -49.11 -13.63
N SER A 104 -43.96 -49.82 -14.52
CA SER A 104 -44.27 -49.91 -15.95
C SER A 104 -45.60 -50.62 -16.18
N ARG A 105 -45.77 -51.78 -15.53
CA ARG A 105 -47.00 -52.57 -15.62
C ARG A 105 -48.24 -51.84 -15.17
N PHE A 106 -48.13 -51.15 -14.03
CA PHE A 106 -49.23 -50.34 -13.54
C PHE A 106 -49.65 -49.32 -14.60
N ARG A 107 -48.68 -48.70 -15.29
CA ARG A 107 -48.92 -47.73 -16.37
C ARG A 107 -49.50 -48.35 -17.66
N GLU A 108 -49.19 -49.61 -17.94
CA GLU A 108 -49.70 -50.35 -19.11
C GLU A 108 -51.12 -50.87 -18.94
N ASN A 109 -51.69 -50.83 -17.73
CA ASN A 109 -53.07 -51.20 -17.49
C ASN A 109 -54.06 -50.17 -18.06
N PRO A 110 -55.29 -50.57 -18.44
CA PRO A 110 -56.33 -49.62 -18.84
C PRO A 110 -56.58 -48.56 -17.76
N GLN A 111 -56.90 -47.34 -18.18
CA GLN A 111 -57.13 -46.19 -17.29
C GLN A 111 -58.14 -46.48 -16.17
N GLU A 112 -59.20 -47.23 -16.48
CA GLU A 112 -60.21 -47.66 -15.51
C GLU A 112 -59.60 -48.56 -14.41
N THR A 113 -58.72 -49.50 -14.80
CA THR A 113 -58.02 -50.39 -13.86
C THR A 113 -57.05 -49.61 -12.99
N MET A 114 -56.24 -48.72 -13.58
CA MET A 114 -55.33 -47.86 -12.82
C MET A 114 -56.07 -47.00 -11.80
N SER A 115 -57.20 -46.41 -12.21
CA SER A 115 -58.00 -45.53 -11.35
C SER A 115 -58.65 -46.30 -10.19
N LYS A 116 -59.18 -47.50 -10.48
CA LYS A 116 -59.74 -48.38 -9.45
C LYS A 116 -58.68 -48.79 -8.42
N VAL A 117 -57.54 -49.28 -8.91
CA VAL A 117 -56.42 -49.78 -8.11
C VAL A 117 -55.76 -48.67 -7.28
N ALA A 118 -55.66 -47.45 -7.81
CA ALA A 118 -55.19 -46.29 -7.05
C ALA A 118 -56.23 -45.83 -6.00
N GLY A 119 -57.52 -45.79 -6.38
CA GLY A 119 -58.61 -45.43 -5.48
C GLY A 119 -58.77 -46.36 -4.29
N GLU A 120 -58.61 -47.67 -4.49
CA GLU A 120 -58.60 -48.68 -3.40
C GLU A 120 -57.46 -48.46 -2.39
N ARG A 121 -56.41 -47.70 -2.78
CA ARG A 121 -55.26 -47.35 -1.92
C ARG A 121 -55.25 -45.89 -1.45
N GLY A 122 -56.30 -45.12 -1.76
CA GLY A 122 -56.43 -43.73 -1.33
C GLY A 122 -55.46 -42.76 -2.01
N THR A 123 -54.96 -43.11 -3.20
CA THR A 123 -54.00 -42.32 -3.99
C THR A 123 -54.56 -42.04 -5.39
N ASP A 124 -54.02 -41.07 -6.10
CA ASP A 124 -54.26 -40.94 -7.55
C ASP A 124 -53.32 -41.83 -8.37
N PRO A 125 -53.64 -42.14 -9.65
CA PRO A 125 -52.77 -42.99 -10.49
C PRO A 125 -51.33 -42.48 -10.64
N GLY A 126 -51.11 -41.17 -10.68
CA GLY A 126 -49.78 -40.58 -10.77
C GLY A 126 -48.98 -40.73 -9.48
N GLU A 127 -49.62 -40.46 -8.33
CA GLU A 127 -49.04 -40.68 -7.01
C GLU A 127 -48.70 -42.15 -6.77
N LEU A 128 -49.62 -43.08 -7.06
CA LEU A 128 -49.35 -44.50 -6.94
C LEU A 128 -48.19 -44.94 -7.83
N HIS A 129 -48.16 -44.49 -9.09
CA HIS A 129 -47.04 -44.78 -9.97
C HIS A 129 -45.70 -44.27 -9.40
N SER A 130 -45.67 -43.08 -8.80
CA SER A 130 -44.48 -42.52 -8.14
C SER A 130 -44.04 -43.33 -6.92
N ILE A 131 -44.99 -43.82 -6.11
CA ILE A 131 -44.75 -44.69 -4.95
C ILE A 131 -44.13 -46.02 -5.39
N LEU A 132 -44.63 -46.61 -6.48
CA LEU A 132 -44.13 -47.86 -7.06
C LEU A 132 -42.73 -47.69 -7.67
N THR A 133 -42.47 -46.52 -8.25
CA THR A 133 -41.22 -46.25 -8.97
C THR A 133 -40.01 -46.28 -8.04
N GLY A 134 -39.02 -47.12 -8.37
CA GLY A 134 -37.76 -47.21 -7.63
C GLY A 134 -37.74 -48.36 -6.64
N ASP A 135 -37.79 -48.11 -5.34
CA ASP A 135 -37.48 -49.13 -4.33
C ASP A 135 -38.43 -50.34 -4.40
N LEU A 136 -39.74 -50.14 -4.65
CA LEU A 136 -40.71 -51.23 -4.84
C LEU A 136 -40.49 -51.98 -6.17
N ASP A 137 -40.13 -51.29 -7.25
CA ASP A 137 -39.71 -51.95 -8.48
C ASP A 137 -38.54 -52.90 -8.24
N TRP A 138 -37.48 -52.40 -7.59
CA TRP A 138 -36.29 -53.21 -7.30
C TRP A 138 -36.61 -54.41 -6.41
N ILE A 139 -37.48 -54.24 -5.40
CA ILE A 139 -37.87 -55.33 -4.51
C ILE A 139 -38.58 -56.45 -5.27
N VAL A 140 -39.57 -56.11 -6.11
CA VAL A 140 -40.34 -57.09 -6.89
C VAL A 140 -39.48 -57.75 -7.96
N MET A 141 -38.71 -56.96 -8.72
CA MET A 141 -37.85 -57.48 -9.78
C MET A 141 -36.81 -58.45 -9.22
N ARG A 142 -36.23 -58.15 -8.05
CA ARG A 142 -35.30 -59.07 -7.38
C ARG A 142 -35.99 -60.35 -6.89
N ALA A 143 -37.23 -60.27 -6.41
CA ALA A 143 -37.97 -61.47 -5.99
C ALA A 143 -38.32 -62.38 -7.18
N MET A 144 -38.62 -61.78 -8.34
CA MET A 144 -39.03 -62.48 -9.57
C MET A 144 -37.89 -62.74 -10.57
N GLU A 145 -36.63 -62.60 -10.16
CA GLU A 145 -35.47 -62.80 -11.02
C GLU A 145 -35.47 -64.22 -11.63
N LYS A 146 -35.12 -64.40 -12.90
CA LYS A 146 -35.24 -65.72 -13.54
C LYS A 146 -34.23 -66.72 -12.95
N GLU A 147 -32.99 -66.25 -12.73
CA GLU A 147 -31.93 -67.04 -12.09
C GLU A 147 -32.13 -67.12 -10.57
N ARG A 148 -32.37 -68.32 -10.03
CA ARG A 148 -32.72 -68.53 -8.61
C ARG A 148 -31.70 -67.95 -7.62
N HIS A 149 -30.40 -67.98 -7.94
CA HIS A 149 -29.34 -67.51 -7.04
C HIS A 149 -29.29 -65.98 -6.90
N ARG A 150 -29.91 -65.23 -7.82
CA ARG A 150 -30.00 -63.77 -7.76
C ARG A 150 -31.21 -63.26 -6.99
N ARG A 151 -32.20 -64.13 -6.73
CA ARG A 151 -33.35 -63.84 -5.86
C ARG A 151 -32.92 -63.66 -4.41
N TYR A 152 -33.86 -63.22 -3.57
CA TYR A 152 -33.69 -63.36 -2.13
C TYR A 152 -33.46 -64.85 -1.78
N GLN A 153 -32.57 -65.12 -0.83
CA GLN A 153 -32.31 -66.50 -0.41
C GLN A 153 -33.39 -67.04 0.53
N THR A 154 -34.14 -66.15 1.21
CA THR A 154 -35.20 -66.50 2.15
C THR A 154 -36.35 -65.49 2.06
N ALA A 155 -37.57 -65.92 2.45
CA ALA A 155 -38.72 -65.03 2.58
C ALA A 155 -38.46 -63.89 3.59
N ASN A 156 -37.65 -64.12 4.63
CA ASN A 156 -37.24 -63.07 5.56
C ASN A 156 -36.39 -61.98 4.87
N GLY A 157 -35.55 -62.35 3.89
CA GLY A 157 -34.78 -61.38 3.10
C GLY A 157 -35.68 -60.41 2.33
N LEU A 158 -36.74 -60.93 1.71
CA LEU A 158 -37.77 -60.10 1.06
C LEU A 158 -38.52 -59.22 2.08
N ALA A 159 -38.91 -59.79 3.21
CA ALA A 159 -39.63 -59.06 4.26
C ALA A 159 -38.81 -57.89 4.84
N VAL A 160 -37.50 -58.07 5.06
CA VAL A 160 -36.60 -57.02 5.56
C VAL A 160 -36.52 -55.84 4.59
N ASP A 161 -36.46 -56.09 3.28
CA ASP A 161 -36.42 -55.00 2.29
C ASP A 161 -37.75 -54.25 2.20
N VAL A 162 -38.88 -54.94 2.32
CA VAL A 162 -40.20 -54.29 2.44
C VAL A 162 -40.27 -53.44 3.70
N GLN A 163 -39.78 -53.92 4.84
CA GLN A 163 -39.74 -53.14 6.08
C GLN A 163 -38.82 -51.92 5.96
N ARG A 164 -37.67 -52.04 5.29
CA ARG A 164 -36.77 -50.92 5.01
C ARG A 164 -37.47 -49.86 4.16
N TYR A 165 -38.17 -50.26 3.11
CA TYR A 165 -38.97 -49.34 2.30
C TYR A 165 -39.97 -48.56 3.17
N LEU A 166 -40.74 -49.26 4.00
CA LEU A 166 -41.76 -48.66 4.87
C LEU A 166 -41.20 -47.70 5.94
N ARG A 167 -39.94 -47.89 6.36
CA ARG A 167 -39.26 -47.03 7.34
C ARG A 167 -38.43 -45.92 6.70
N ASP A 168 -38.52 -45.73 5.38
CA ASP A 168 -37.65 -44.84 4.63
C ASP A 168 -36.15 -45.14 4.85
N GLU A 169 -35.79 -46.42 4.88
CA GLU A 169 -34.43 -46.91 4.93
C GLU A 169 -33.95 -47.38 3.56
N PRO A 170 -32.64 -47.39 3.30
CA PRO A 170 -32.06 -47.96 2.08
C PRO A 170 -32.38 -49.46 1.92
N VAL A 171 -33.08 -49.83 0.84
CA VAL A 171 -33.40 -51.23 0.51
C VAL A 171 -32.18 -51.94 -0.09
N THR A 172 -31.97 -53.22 0.19
CA THR A 172 -30.84 -53.98 -0.39
C THR A 172 -31.02 -54.28 -1.87
N ALA A 173 -32.26 -54.33 -2.35
CA ALA A 173 -32.59 -54.58 -3.74
C ALA A 173 -32.08 -53.51 -4.72
N ARG A 174 -31.88 -52.27 -4.25
CA ARG A 174 -31.47 -51.13 -5.08
C ARG A 174 -29.99 -50.81 -4.90
N PRO A 175 -29.23 -50.59 -5.99
CA PRO A 175 -27.83 -50.16 -5.88
C PRO A 175 -27.67 -48.84 -5.10
N PRO A 176 -26.75 -48.76 -4.11
CA PRO A 176 -26.59 -47.57 -3.29
C PRO A 176 -25.97 -46.42 -4.09
N SER A 177 -26.57 -45.23 -4.03
CA SER A 177 -25.98 -43.98 -4.54
C SER A 177 -25.95 -42.90 -3.47
N ARG A 178 -24.94 -42.03 -3.49
CA ARG A 178 -24.79 -40.94 -2.48
C ARG A 178 -26.03 -40.05 -2.41
N ARG A 179 -26.62 -39.72 -3.57
CA ARG A 179 -27.85 -38.92 -3.65
C ARG A 179 -29.05 -39.66 -3.03
N TYR A 180 -29.19 -40.96 -3.29
CA TYR A 180 -30.25 -41.79 -2.71
C TYR A 180 -30.14 -41.87 -1.18
N LEU A 181 -28.95 -42.17 -0.66
CA LEU A 181 -28.72 -42.26 0.79
C LEU A 181 -28.94 -40.92 1.48
N LEU A 182 -28.48 -39.81 0.88
CA LEU A 182 -28.71 -38.46 1.41
C LEU A 182 -30.21 -38.11 1.38
N GLY A 183 -30.93 -38.47 0.33
CA GLY A 183 -32.37 -38.27 0.23
C GLY A 183 -33.14 -39.02 1.33
N LYS A 184 -32.80 -40.29 1.56
CA LYS A 184 -33.37 -41.10 2.66
C LYS A 184 -33.02 -40.49 4.04
N LEU A 185 -31.78 -40.03 4.23
CA LEU A 185 -31.35 -39.36 5.47
C LEU A 185 -32.14 -38.07 5.75
N ILE A 186 -32.35 -37.24 4.72
CA ILE A 186 -33.11 -35.98 4.84
C ILE A 186 -34.58 -36.27 5.13
N ARG A 187 -35.21 -37.21 4.41
CA ARG A 187 -36.62 -37.58 4.64
C ARG A 187 -36.85 -38.08 6.07
N ARG A 188 -35.94 -38.91 6.57
CA ARG A 188 -35.99 -39.45 7.94
C ARG A 188 -35.78 -38.37 9.01
N ASN A 189 -34.91 -37.38 8.77
CA ASN A 189 -34.49 -36.38 9.76
C ASN A 189 -34.91 -34.93 9.39
N ARG A 190 -36.09 -34.74 8.78
CA ARG A 190 -36.53 -33.43 8.22
C ARG A 190 -36.47 -32.25 9.21
N ILE A 191 -36.75 -32.48 10.49
CA ILE A 191 -36.77 -31.43 11.53
C ILE A 191 -35.36 -30.93 11.81
N THR A 192 -34.40 -31.84 11.96
CA THR A 192 -33.00 -31.50 12.25
C THR A 192 -32.38 -30.67 11.12
N PHE A 193 -32.61 -31.07 9.87
CA PHE A 193 -32.11 -30.32 8.71
C PHE A 193 -32.76 -28.94 8.60
N ALA A 194 -34.07 -28.81 8.84
CA ALA A 194 -34.74 -27.51 8.84
C ALA A 194 -34.18 -26.55 9.89
N ALA A 195 -33.98 -27.03 11.13
CA ALA A 195 -33.40 -26.23 12.21
C ALA A 195 -31.96 -25.78 11.88
N ALA A 196 -31.14 -26.69 11.34
CA ALA A 196 -29.77 -26.39 10.92
C ALA A 196 -29.73 -25.32 9.82
N SER A 197 -30.65 -25.38 8.85
CA SER A 197 -30.74 -24.37 7.79
C SER A 197 -31.09 -22.99 8.36
N VAL A 198 -32.07 -22.89 9.26
CA VAL A 198 -32.44 -21.60 9.88
C VAL A 198 -31.26 -21.01 10.65
N ALA A 199 -30.55 -21.82 11.45
CA ALA A 199 -29.36 -21.38 12.17
C ALA A 199 -28.27 -20.87 11.23
N LEU A 200 -27.99 -21.60 10.15
CA LEU A 200 -26.99 -21.24 9.15
C LEU A 200 -27.32 -19.89 8.48
N PHE A 201 -28.55 -19.72 8.00
CA PHE A 201 -28.95 -18.48 7.33
C PHE A 201 -28.99 -17.29 8.29
N GLY A 202 -29.38 -17.50 9.56
CA GLY A 202 -29.32 -16.47 10.59
C GLY A 202 -27.89 -15.99 10.84
N LEU A 203 -26.93 -16.92 10.97
CA LEU A 203 -25.52 -16.59 11.13
C LEU A 203 -24.94 -15.86 9.91
N LEU A 204 -25.25 -16.33 8.70
CA LEU A 204 -24.81 -15.67 7.46
C LEU A 204 -25.38 -14.25 7.32
N GLY A 205 -26.67 -14.07 7.63
CA GLY A 205 -27.31 -12.75 7.63
C GLY A 205 -26.71 -11.80 8.65
N GLY A 206 -26.51 -12.28 9.90
CA GLY A 206 -25.86 -11.50 10.95
C GLY A 206 -24.43 -11.09 10.58
N PHE A 207 -23.63 -12.02 10.04
CA PHE A 207 -22.28 -11.74 9.57
C PHE A 207 -22.26 -10.70 8.44
N PHE A 208 -23.17 -10.81 7.47
CA PHE A 208 -23.30 -9.86 6.37
C PHE A 208 -23.64 -8.45 6.88
N VAL A 209 -24.66 -8.31 7.75
CA VAL A 209 -25.05 -7.01 8.33
C VAL A 209 -23.92 -6.41 9.17
N SER A 210 -23.27 -7.22 10.01
CA SER A 210 -22.12 -6.78 10.82
C SER A 210 -20.99 -6.26 9.94
N THR A 211 -20.70 -6.91 8.82
CA THR A 211 -19.66 -6.49 7.89
C THR A 211 -20.00 -5.16 7.24
N LEU A 212 -21.26 -4.96 6.81
CA LEU A 212 -21.70 -3.68 6.23
C LEU A 212 -21.61 -2.51 7.23
N LEU A 213 -22.02 -2.72 8.48
CA LEU A 213 -21.92 -1.71 9.54
C LEU A 213 -20.46 -1.36 9.84
N PHE A 214 -19.59 -2.37 9.93
CA PHE A 214 -18.16 -2.17 10.17
C PHE A 214 -17.49 -1.37 9.04
N LEU A 215 -17.81 -1.68 7.77
CA LEU A 215 -17.26 -0.95 6.63
C LEU A 215 -17.71 0.52 6.62
N ARG A 216 -19.01 0.78 6.86
CA ARG A 216 -19.54 2.15 6.94
C ARG A 216 -18.90 2.96 8.06
N GLU A 217 -18.70 2.36 9.24
CA GLU A 217 -18.05 3.03 10.36
C GLU A 217 -16.57 3.34 10.05
N ARG A 218 -15.87 2.41 9.40
CA ARG A 218 -14.48 2.59 8.99
C ARG A 218 -14.34 3.76 8.02
N ASP A 219 -15.21 3.86 7.02
CA ASP A 219 -15.18 4.95 6.04
C ASP A 219 -15.44 6.31 6.72
N ALA A 220 -16.41 6.38 7.63
CA ALA A 220 -16.70 7.59 8.40
C ALA A 220 -15.51 8.03 9.28
N ARG A 221 -14.82 7.10 9.93
CA ARG A 221 -13.62 7.39 10.73
C ARG A 221 -12.46 7.90 9.87
N GLN A 222 -12.26 7.32 8.69
CA GLN A 222 -11.21 7.75 7.77
C GLN A 222 -11.46 9.17 7.26
N GLU A 223 -12.70 9.48 6.88
CA GLU A 223 -13.06 10.83 6.43
C GLU A 223 -12.90 11.86 7.55
N GLN A 224 -13.29 11.53 8.78
CA GLN A 224 -13.08 12.40 9.93
C GLN A 224 -11.59 12.66 10.21
N ALA A 225 -10.74 11.64 10.10
CA ALA A 225 -9.30 11.78 10.25
C ALA A 225 -8.70 12.67 9.15
N ARG A 226 -9.17 12.52 7.91
CA ARG A 226 -8.75 13.35 6.76
C ARG A 226 -9.14 14.81 6.97
N LEU A 227 -10.39 15.08 7.37
CA LEU A 227 -10.87 16.43 7.64
C LEU A 227 -10.11 17.10 8.80
N ARG A 228 -9.78 16.33 9.85
CA ARG A 228 -8.93 16.83 10.95
C ARG A 228 -7.53 17.20 10.47
N GLY A 229 -6.89 16.35 9.68
CA GLY A 229 -5.56 16.65 9.13
C GLY A 229 -5.55 17.91 8.25
N VAL A 230 -6.58 18.10 7.40
CA VAL A 230 -6.74 19.33 6.61
C VAL A 230 -6.98 20.55 7.49
N ALA A 231 -7.81 20.43 8.52
CA ALA A 231 -8.08 21.52 9.46
C ALA A 231 -6.82 21.91 10.24
N GLU A 232 -6.05 20.95 10.74
CA GLU A 232 -4.77 21.19 11.43
C GLU A 232 -3.78 21.91 10.52
N GLN A 233 -3.62 21.46 9.27
CA GLN A 233 -2.77 22.14 8.29
C GLN A 233 -3.26 23.57 7.98
N ALA A 234 -4.57 23.77 7.84
CA ALA A 234 -5.15 25.09 7.62
C ALA A 234 -4.85 26.03 8.80
N THR A 235 -5.02 25.56 10.04
CA THR A 235 -4.69 26.35 11.24
C THR A 235 -3.20 26.67 11.36
N ALA A 236 -2.32 25.71 11.06
CA ALA A 236 -0.87 25.93 11.07
C ALA A 236 -0.43 26.94 10.00
N ASN A 237 -1.03 26.87 8.82
CA ASN A 237 -0.81 27.84 7.74
C ASN A 237 -1.34 29.23 8.13
N GLU A 238 -2.52 29.32 8.74
CA GLU A 238 -3.10 30.57 9.23
C GLU A 238 -2.21 31.24 10.28
N VAL A 239 -1.70 30.47 11.25
CA VAL A 239 -0.74 30.96 12.26
C VAL A 239 0.53 31.47 11.59
N SER A 240 1.09 30.70 10.66
CA SER A 240 2.32 31.07 9.95
C SER A 240 2.15 32.34 9.11
N LEU A 241 1.00 32.49 8.43
CA LEU A 241 0.67 33.70 7.66
C LEU A 241 0.46 34.91 8.58
N ARG A 242 -0.19 34.73 9.74
CA ARG A 242 -0.35 35.80 10.73
C ARG A 242 0.99 36.25 11.29
N GLU A 243 1.88 35.33 11.60
CA GLU A 243 3.24 35.66 12.07
C GLU A 243 4.05 36.39 11.00
N TYR A 244 3.97 35.95 9.74
CA TYR A 244 4.64 36.63 8.62
C TYR A 244 4.04 38.02 8.37
N ALA A 245 2.72 38.18 8.44
CA ALA A 245 2.06 39.47 8.30
C ALA A 245 2.46 40.45 9.42
N LYS A 246 2.56 39.97 10.66
CA LYS A 246 3.08 40.76 11.79
C LYS A 246 4.54 41.18 11.55
N ALA A 247 5.39 40.26 11.11
CA ALA A 247 6.78 40.57 10.79
C ALA A 247 6.90 41.62 9.68
N ALA A 248 6.07 41.50 8.63
CA ALA A 248 6.02 42.49 7.55
C ALA A 248 5.57 43.86 8.04
N ASP A 249 4.51 43.92 8.86
CA ASP A 249 4.02 45.15 9.48
C ASP A 249 5.10 45.81 10.36
N MET A 250 5.79 45.04 11.20
CA MET A 250 6.91 45.52 12.02
C MET A 250 8.03 46.12 11.15
N VAL A 251 8.39 45.46 10.04
CA VAL A 251 9.43 45.98 9.12
C VAL A 251 8.97 47.27 8.43
N SER A 252 7.70 47.35 8.00
CA SER A 252 7.14 48.57 7.41
C SER A 252 7.09 49.73 8.42
N GLN A 253 6.71 49.47 9.67
CA GLN A 253 6.75 50.48 10.74
C GLN A 253 8.20 50.91 11.05
N ALA A 254 9.14 49.97 11.09
CA ALA A 254 10.57 50.28 11.25
C ALA A 254 11.08 51.13 10.08
N ALA A 255 10.64 50.86 8.84
CA ALA A 255 10.98 51.68 7.67
C ALA A 255 10.47 53.13 7.82
N VAL A 256 9.29 53.32 8.41
CA VAL A 256 8.76 54.65 8.75
C VAL A 256 9.64 55.34 9.79
N PHE A 257 10.01 54.65 10.87
CA PHE A 257 10.92 55.22 11.88
C PHE A 257 12.29 55.60 11.28
N VAL A 258 12.86 54.74 10.43
CA VAL A 258 14.10 55.03 9.68
C VAL A 258 13.94 56.28 8.82
N ARG A 259 12.81 56.45 8.13
CA ARG A 259 12.53 57.63 7.29
C ARG A 259 12.46 58.93 8.10
N TYR A 260 12.00 58.88 9.34
CA TYR A 260 11.93 60.02 10.26
C TYR A 260 13.13 60.11 11.21
N GLU A 261 14.20 59.37 10.93
CA GLU A 261 15.47 59.36 11.69
C GLU A 261 15.35 58.88 13.15
N ASP A 262 14.24 58.22 13.54
CA ASP A 262 14.07 57.60 14.86
C ASP A 262 14.64 56.18 14.88
N MET A 263 15.96 56.08 14.81
CA MET A 263 16.68 54.81 14.68
C MET A 263 16.58 53.92 15.93
N GLU A 264 16.47 54.49 17.13
CA GLU A 264 16.34 53.73 18.38
C GLU A 264 14.99 53.01 18.45
N SER A 265 13.90 53.65 17.99
CA SER A 265 12.60 52.99 17.88
C SER A 265 12.57 51.93 16.78
N ALA A 266 13.22 52.20 15.63
CA ALA A 266 13.38 51.22 14.57
C ALA A 266 14.14 49.97 15.05
N ASP A 267 15.26 50.16 15.77
CA ASP A 267 16.07 49.05 16.27
C ASP A 267 15.34 48.20 17.29
N ARG A 268 14.66 48.84 18.26
CA ARG A 268 13.83 48.15 19.26
C ARG A 268 12.73 47.32 18.60
N LEU A 269 12.10 47.85 17.55
CA LEU A 269 11.04 47.13 16.84
C LEU A 269 11.58 45.90 16.09
N LEU A 270 12.81 45.95 15.59
CA LEU A 270 13.43 44.86 14.84
C LEU A 270 14.22 43.86 15.71
N GLN A 271 14.37 44.13 17.01
CA GLN A 271 15.31 43.42 17.88
C GLN A 271 15.10 41.91 17.93
N ASP A 272 13.86 41.49 18.10
CA ASP A 272 13.48 40.10 18.34
C ASP A 272 12.91 39.42 17.09
N LEU A 273 13.07 40.02 15.91
CA LEU A 273 12.49 39.47 14.69
C LEU A 273 13.34 38.29 14.19
N PRO A 274 12.79 37.06 14.14
CA PRO A 274 13.54 35.90 13.66
C PRO A 274 13.80 36.02 12.16
N VAL A 275 15.01 35.64 11.75
CA VAL A 275 15.53 35.73 10.37
C VAL A 275 14.56 35.09 9.36
N GLU A 276 13.93 33.97 9.73
CA GLU A 276 13.03 33.20 8.87
C GLU A 276 11.74 33.95 8.54
N ARG A 277 11.31 34.86 9.42
CA ARG A 277 10.06 35.61 9.30
C ARG A 277 10.24 36.98 8.64
N VAL A 278 11.48 37.43 8.46
CA VAL A 278 11.75 38.70 7.79
C VAL A 278 11.30 38.61 6.32
N PRO A 279 10.49 39.57 5.82
CA PRO A 279 10.09 39.61 4.42
C PRO A 279 11.29 39.61 3.49
N ARG A 280 11.22 38.82 2.41
CA ARG A 280 12.28 38.76 1.40
C ARG A 280 12.13 39.89 0.39
N SER A 281 12.30 41.12 0.85
CA SER A 281 12.15 42.34 0.05
C SER A 281 13.36 43.25 0.17
N LEU A 282 13.59 44.07 -0.87
CA LEU A 282 14.64 45.09 -0.84
C LEU A 282 14.34 46.19 0.20
N GLU A 283 13.07 46.47 0.48
CA GLU A 283 12.66 47.37 1.56
C GLU A 283 13.14 46.84 2.92
N ALA A 284 12.89 45.57 3.22
CA ALA A 284 13.37 44.94 4.44
C ALA A 284 14.90 45.01 4.55
N ALA A 285 15.62 44.64 3.49
CA ALA A 285 17.08 44.76 3.46
C ALA A 285 17.55 46.19 3.73
N ASN A 286 16.97 47.19 3.06
CA ASN A 286 17.33 48.60 3.25
C ASN A 286 17.06 49.07 4.69
N THR A 287 15.91 48.72 5.28
CA THR A 287 15.54 49.08 6.66
C THR A 287 16.52 48.48 7.67
N PHE A 288 16.78 47.17 7.57
CA PHE A 288 17.75 46.50 8.45
C PHE A 288 19.16 47.07 8.27
N MET A 289 19.59 47.38 7.05
CA MET A 289 20.90 48.01 6.81
C MET A 289 21.01 49.41 7.43
N ALA A 290 19.96 50.24 7.35
CA ALA A 290 19.96 51.57 7.96
C ALA A 290 20.14 51.47 9.48
N VAL A 291 19.39 50.57 10.12
CA VAL A 291 19.48 50.29 11.56
C VAL A 291 20.83 49.67 11.93
N ALA A 292 21.36 48.76 11.10
CA ALA A 292 22.67 48.16 11.30
C ALA A 292 23.76 49.24 11.29
N ASN A 293 23.78 50.07 10.25
CA ASN A 293 24.71 51.19 10.11
C ASN A 293 24.65 52.14 11.31
N TRP A 294 23.44 52.51 11.75
CA TRP A 294 23.28 53.37 12.92
C TRP A 294 23.86 52.72 14.18
N ASN A 295 23.59 51.43 14.43
CA ASN A 295 24.18 50.68 15.54
C ASN A 295 25.72 50.69 15.50
N LEU A 296 26.32 50.49 14.33
CA LEU A 296 27.77 50.56 14.17
C LEU A 296 28.32 51.96 14.50
N VAL A 297 27.64 53.04 14.08
CA VAL A 297 28.00 54.43 14.45
C VAL A 297 27.89 54.67 15.96
N GLN A 298 26.95 54.02 16.63
CA GLN A 298 26.81 54.04 18.10
C GLN A 298 27.77 53.08 18.81
N HIS A 299 28.71 52.44 18.10
CA HIS A 299 29.62 51.42 18.62
C HIS A 299 28.92 50.17 19.23
N ARG A 300 27.67 49.93 18.85
CA ARG A 300 26.87 48.74 19.21
C ARG A 300 27.14 47.63 18.20
N TRP A 301 28.37 47.10 18.23
CA TRP A 301 28.90 46.21 17.19
C TRP A 301 28.12 44.91 17.04
N LYS A 302 27.69 44.32 18.17
CA LYS A 302 26.95 43.05 18.18
C LYS A 302 25.56 43.21 17.60
N GLU A 303 24.88 44.29 17.96
CA GLU A 303 23.56 44.66 17.48
C GLU A 303 23.61 44.98 15.98
N GLY A 304 24.58 45.80 15.56
CA GLY A 304 24.82 46.09 14.15
C GLY A 304 25.09 44.82 13.32
N ASN A 305 25.91 43.91 13.85
CA ASN A 305 26.14 42.61 13.24
C ASN A 305 24.87 41.75 13.16
N ALA A 306 24.06 41.68 14.22
CA ALA A 306 22.83 40.90 14.23
C ALA A 306 21.86 41.36 13.12
N ARG A 307 21.76 42.68 12.88
CA ARG A 307 20.99 43.23 11.76
C ARG A 307 21.63 42.89 10.41
N TYR A 308 22.95 43.00 10.27
CA TYR A 308 23.63 42.61 9.04
C TYR A 308 23.52 41.11 8.72
N TYR A 309 23.49 40.25 9.73
CA TYR A 309 23.24 38.83 9.55
C TYR A 309 21.86 38.60 8.92
N ILE A 310 20.82 39.30 9.37
CA ILE A 310 19.49 39.31 8.73
C ILE A 310 19.56 39.83 7.30
N VAL A 311 20.28 40.94 7.06
CA VAL A 311 20.47 41.50 5.70
C VAL A 311 21.05 40.46 4.74
N ALA A 312 22.07 39.70 5.16
CA ALA A 312 22.64 38.64 4.34
C ALA A 312 21.58 37.58 3.95
N HIS A 313 20.73 37.17 4.88
CA HIS A 313 19.66 36.19 4.59
C HIS A 313 18.61 36.73 3.63
N VAL A 314 18.21 37.98 3.82
CA VAL A 314 17.25 38.65 2.93
C VAL A 314 17.85 38.75 1.54
N LEU A 315 19.06 39.32 1.40
CA LEU A 315 19.73 39.53 0.11
C LEU A 315 20.11 38.24 -0.63
N ALA A 316 20.42 37.15 0.09
CA ALA A 316 20.66 35.84 -0.51
C ALA A 316 19.41 35.22 -1.18
N SER A 317 18.23 35.77 -0.90
CA SER A 317 16.94 35.23 -1.36
C SER A 317 16.05 36.26 -2.06
N VAL A 318 16.50 37.52 -2.14
CA VAL A 318 15.73 38.60 -2.78
C VAL A 318 15.95 38.55 -4.29
N ASP A 319 14.84 38.35 -5.01
CA ASP A 319 14.78 38.25 -6.47
C ASP A 319 15.76 37.21 -7.07
N SER A 320 15.69 36.96 -8.38
CA SER A 320 16.62 36.11 -9.12
C SER A 320 17.71 36.88 -9.86
N ASN A 321 17.55 38.18 -10.10
CA ASN A 321 18.53 38.92 -10.90
C ASN A 321 19.76 39.31 -10.05
N ASP A 322 20.95 39.06 -10.56
CA ASP A 322 22.20 39.48 -9.94
C ASP A 322 22.46 40.95 -10.30
N SER A 323 22.54 41.82 -9.29
CA SER A 323 22.81 43.25 -9.49
C SER A 323 23.94 43.74 -8.59
N ASP A 324 24.72 44.68 -9.11
CA ASP A 324 25.85 45.31 -8.41
C ASP A 324 25.44 45.92 -7.06
N ARG A 325 24.19 46.42 -6.98
CA ARG A 325 23.64 46.97 -5.74
C ARG A 325 23.50 45.89 -4.67
N VAL A 326 22.87 44.76 -5.02
CA VAL A 326 22.60 43.66 -4.10
C VAL A 326 23.92 43.03 -3.63
N SER A 327 24.87 42.79 -4.53
CA SER A 327 26.17 42.22 -4.15
C SER A 327 27.01 43.17 -3.29
N LYS A 328 26.90 44.50 -3.49
CA LYS A 328 27.60 45.50 -2.67
C LYS A 328 27.04 45.54 -1.25
N ASP A 329 25.71 45.55 -1.13
CA ASP A 329 25.03 45.52 0.16
C ASP A 329 25.29 44.19 0.89
N PHE A 330 25.36 43.08 0.15
CA PHE A 330 25.75 41.78 0.68
C PHE A 330 27.20 41.78 1.19
N LEU A 331 28.13 42.41 0.46
CA LEU A 331 29.51 42.56 0.90
C LEU A 331 29.63 43.32 2.23
N HIS A 332 28.80 44.34 2.47
CA HIS A 332 28.73 45.00 3.78
C HIS A 332 28.32 44.03 4.89
N ALA A 333 27.29 43.21 4.64
CA ALA A 333 26.83 42.21 5.59
C ALA A 333 27.91 41.16 5.89
N VAL A 334 28.56 40.64 4.85
CA VAL A 334 29.66 39.67 4.98
C VAL A 334 30.82 40.24 5.78
N THR A 335 31.15 41.52 5.55
CA THR A 335 32.23 42.19 6.27
C THR A 335 31.89 42.34 7.75
N ALA A 336 30.68 42.79 8.10
CA ALA A 336 30.23 42.88 9.49
C ALA A 336 30.31 41.52 10.20
N VAL A 337 29.76 40.47 9.58
CA VAL A 337 29.74 39.10 10.14
C VAL A 337 31.13 38.49 10.22
N SER A 338 32.05 38.85 9.32
CA SER A 338 33.43 38.38 9.41
C SER A 338 34.15 38.93 10.65
N GLU A 339 33.86 40.15 11.07
CA GLU A 339 34.54 40.80 12.18
C GLU A 339 33.82 40.61 13.52
N TRP A 340 32.50 40.74 13.53
CA TRP A 340 31.67 40.78 14.75
C TRP A 340 30.64 39.64 14.83
N GLY A 341 30.71 38.68 13.90
CA GLY A 341 29.83 37.52 13.87
C GLY A 341 30.13 36.49 14.95
N GLU A 342 29.09 35.81 15.39
CA GLU A 342 29.21 34.64 16.26
C GLU A 342 29.86 33.46 15.49
N PRO A 343 30.50 32.50 16.18
CA PRO A 343 31.10 31.33 15.55
C PRO A 343 30.12 30.62 14.60
N GLY A 344 30.57 30.34 13.37
CA GLY A 344 29.78 29.69 12.32
C GLY A 344 28.91 30.62 11.47
N GLN A 345 28.60 31.86 11.91
CA GLN A 345 27.77 32.78 11.11
C GLN A 345 28.43 33.14 9.77
N TYR A 346 29.76 33.37 9.76
CA TYR A 346 30.50 33.69 8.54
C TYR A 346 30.47 32.54 7.53
N ASP A 347 30.62 31.30 8.00
CA ASP A 347 30.55 30.12 7.13
C ASP A 347 29.14 29.93 6.57
N HIS A 348 28.11 30.16 7.40
CA HIS A 348 26.72 30.07 6.96
C HIS A 348 26.37 31.09 5.87
N ILE A 349 26.72 32.37 6.06
CA ILE A 349 26.47 33.38 5.02
C ILE A 349 27.32 33.12 3.77
N ARG A 350 28.48 32.46 3.90
CA ARG A 350 29.28 32.04 2.74
C ARG A 350 28.53 31.01 1.90
N GLU A 351 27.88 30.05 2.53
CA GLU A 351 27.03 29.07 1.83
C GLU A 351 25.84 29.72 1.14
N LEU A 352 25.17 30.66 1.81
CA LEU A 352 24.07 31.44 1.22
C LEU A 352 24.54 32.22 -0.02
N ALA A 353 25.69 32.88 0.09
CA ALA A 353 26.28 33.64 -1.01
C ALA A 353 26.66 32.75 -2.19
N LEU A 354 27.27 31.58 -1.94
CA LEU A 354 27.60 30.62 -2.98
C LEU A 354 26.36 30.09 -3.70
N LYS A 355 25.27 29.83 -2.96
CA LYS A 355 24.01 29.39 -3.53
C LYS A 355 23.37 30.47 -4.41
N ARG A 356 23.47 31.74 -4.02
CA ARG A 356 22.88 32.87 -4.74
C ARG A 356 23.71 33.36 -5.91
N PHE A 357 25.00 33.60 -5.69
CA PHE A 357 25.91 34.31 -6.61
C PHE A 357 27.00 33.43 -7.22
N GLY A 358 27.13 32.16 -6.81
CA GLY A 358 28.22 31.29 -7.23
C GLY A 358 28.28 31.02 -8.75
N SER A 359 27.17 31.20 -9.46
CA SER A 359 27.05 31.08 -10.91
C SER A 359 26.89 32.43 -11.64
N SER A 360 27.11 33.54 -10.95
CA SER A 360 27.01 34.87 -11.56
C SER A 360 28.00 35.02 -12.72
N SER A 361 27.53 35.59 -13.82
CA SER A 361 28.38 36.04 -14.94
C SER A 361 28.77 37.52 -14.82
N ASN A 362 28.22 38.24 -13.83
CA ASN A 362 28.48 39.65 -13.64
C ASN A 362 29.85 39.86 -12.95
N PRO A 363 30.78 40.59 -13.59
CA PRO A 363 32.12 40.82 -13.04
C PRO A 363 32.19 41.56 -11.71
N VAL A 364 31.32 42.54 -11.51
CA VAL A 364 31.28 43.34 -10.27
C VAL A 364 30.81 42.45 -9.12
N VAL A 365 29.79 41.63 -9.37
CA VAL A 365 29.29 40.63 -8.41
C VAL A 365 30.39 39.62 -8.10
N ALA A 366 31.08 39.09 -9.12
CA ALA A 366 32.16 38.14 -8.95
C ALA A 366 33.28 38.72 -8.05
N GLU A 367 33.70 39.97 -8.28
CA GLU A 367 34.73 40.63 -7.47
C GLU A 367 34.32 40.80 -6.02
N GLN A 368 33.10 41.30 -5.79
CA GLN A 368 32.60 41.54 -4.45
C GLN A 368 32.42 40.22 -3.67
N MET A 369 31.98 39.15 -4.35
CA MET A 369 31.87 37.83 -3.74
C MET A 369 33.24 37.24 -3.40
N LEU A 370 34.22 37.29 -4.30
CA LEU A 370 35.57 36.81 -3.96
C LEU A 370 36.16 37.57 -2.78
N LYS A 371 36.07 38.90 -2.79
CA LYS A 371 36.53 39.75 -1.69
C LYS A 371 35.90 39.34 -0.37
N GLY A 372 34.57 39.25 -0.31
CA GLY A 372 33.86 39.00 0.94
C GLY A 372 34.01 37.56 1.45
N LEU A 373 33.95 36.57 0.55
CA LEU A 373 33.87 35.15 0.93
C LEU A 373 35.23 34.52 1.25
N LEU A 374 36.33 35.23 0.97
CA LEU A 374 37.71 34.82 1.26
C LEU A 374 38.37 35.60 2.40
N LEU A 375 37.62 36.45 3.11
CA LEU A 375 38.13 37.24 4.25
C LEU A 375 38.69 36.35 5.37
N LYS A 376 38.06 35.19 5.63
CA LYS A 376 38.61 34.14 6.50
C LYS A 376 38.99 32.89 5.70
N PRO A 377 39.85 32.00 6.24
CA PRO A 377 40.21 30.75 5.58
C PRO A 377 38.98 29.96 5.09
N ALA A 378 39.12 29.36 3.90
CA ALA A 378 38.10 28.58 3.24
C ALA A 378 38.62 27.18 2.92
N ASP A 379 37.77 26.16 2.99
CA ASP A 379 38.12 24.79 2.63
C ASP A 379 38.29 24.62 1.10
N ALA A 380 38.90 23.51 0.68
CA ALA A 380 39.16 23.22 -0.72
C ALA A 380 37.89 23.14 -1.60
N GLY A 381 36.77 22.68 -1.04
CA GLY A 381 35.47 22.63 -1.73
C GLY A 381 34.91 24.01 -2.00
N THR A 382 35.00 24.90 -1.01
CA THR A 382 34.64 26.33 -1.13
C THR A 382 35.53 27.03 -2.17
N LEU A 383 36.85 26.85 -2.13
CA LEU A 383 37.76 27.42 -3.12
C LEU A 383 37.47 26.94 -4.55
N LYS A 384 37.14 25.65 -4.71
CA LYS A 384 36.73 25.10 -6.01
C LYS A 384 35.46 25.77 -6.55
N LYS A 385 34.46 26.02 -5.69
CA LYS A 385 33.22 26.71 -6.07
C LYS A 385 33.43 28.18 -6.45
N LEU A 386 34.46 28.84 -5.92
CA LEU A 386 34.80 30.23 -6.22
C LEU A 386 35.67 30.40 -7.48
N THR A 387 36.26 29.32 -7.99
CA THR A 387 37.16 29.36 -9.16
C THR A 387 36.50 29.93 -10.43
N PRO A 388 35.22 29.63 -10.76
CA PRO A 388 34.54 30.27 -11.88
C PRO A 388 34.47 31.79 -11.76
N LEU A 389 34.16 32.32 -10.56
CA LEU A 389 34.13 33.77 -10.31
C LEU A 389 35.51 34.41 -10.47
N ALA A 390 36.58 33.73 -10.01
CA ALA A 390 37.96 34.18 -10.21
C ALA A 390 38.33 34.26 -11.69
N THR A 391 37.85 33.31 -12.51
CA THR A 391 38.12 33.28 -13.95
C THR A 391 37.52 34.51 -14.66
N ILE A 392 36.27 34.88 -14.33
CA ILE A 392 35.60 36.07 -14.89
C ILE A 392 36.43 37.34 -14.65
N ILE A 393 36.93 37.50 -13.43
CA ILE A 393 37.69 38.68 -13.03
C ILE A 393 39.09 38.69 -13.68
N GLU A 394 39.74 37.52 -13.79
CA GLU A 394 41.02 37.37 -14.46
C GLU A 394 40.92 37.79 -15.93
N GLU A 395 39.86 37.39 -16.64
CA GLU A 395 39.63 37.80 -18.02
C GLU A 395 39.51 39.32 -18.18
N ILE A 396 38.84 39.99 -17.25
CA ILE A 396 38.64 41.44 -17.30
C ILE A 396 39.92 42.19 -16.97
N ARG A 397 40.67 41.71 -15.97
CA ARG A 397 42.00 42.23 -15.65
C ARG A 397 42.91 42.22 -16.88
N LEU A 398 42.81 41.19 -17.72
CA LEU A 398 43.63 41.05 -18.93
C LEU A 398 43.11 41.88 -20.11
N ARG A 399 41.80 42.06 -20.26
CA ARG A 399 41.19 42.84 -21.36
C ARG A 399 41.35 44.35 -21.18
N ASP A 400 41.30 44.83 -19.94
CA ASP A 400 41.07 46.26 -19.65
C ASP A 400 42.28 46.97 -19.01
N ALA A 401 43.50 46.48 -19.28
CA ALA A 401 44.73 47.01 -18.69
C ALA A 401 44.99 48.52 -18.98
N ASN A 402 44.28 49.09 -19.96
CA ASN A 402 44.44 50.48 -20.42
C ASN A 402 43.20 51.39 -20.20
N ALA A 403 42.06 50.91 -19.67
CA ALA A 403 40.91 51.76 -19.33
C ALA A 403 40.83 52.03 -17.81
N GLU A 404 40.05 53.05 -17.44
CA GLU A 404 39.99 53.69 -16.12
C GLU A 404 40.11 52.75 -14.88
N SER A 405 41.36 52.52 -14.47
CA SER A 405 41.98 52.35 -13.13
C SER A 405 41.26 51.63 -11.96
N GLY A 406 39.93 51.74 -11.80
CA GLY A 406 39.23 51.29 -10.60
C GLY A 406 39.04 49.77 -10.52
N MET A 407 38.40 49.18 -11.53
CA MET A 407 37.97 47.78 -11.50
C MET A 407 39.13 46.79 -11.56
N VAL A 408 40.13 47.06 -12.42
CA VAL A 408 41.35 46.24 -12.55
C VAL A 408 42.08 46.13 -11.22
N ALA A 409 42.11 47.21 -10.46
CA ALA A 409 42.88 47.25 -9.23
C ALA A 409 42.19 46.53 -8.06
N TRP A 410 40.85 46.51 -8.05
CA TRP A 410 40.05 45.69 -7.13
C TRP A 410 40.08 44.20 -7.52
N ALA A 411 40.06 43.91 -8.82
CA ALA A 411 40.27 42.57 -9.35
C ALA A 411 41.59 41.94 -8.87
N GLN A 412 42.69 42.69 -8.95
CA GLN A 412 44.01 42.25 -8.50
C GLN A 412 44.04 41.89 -7.01
N PHE A 413 43.38 42.67 -6.15
CA PHE A 413 43.27 42.35 -4.72
C PHE A 413 42.53 41.02 -4.51
N SER A 414 41.35 40.87 -5.12
CA SER A 414 40.52 39.68 -4.93
C SER A 414 41.20 38.41 -5.48
N LEU A 415 41.94 38.54 -6.58
CA LEU A 415 42.75 37.45 -7.13
C LEU A 415 44.00 37.14 -6.28
N ALA A 416 44.64 38.15 -5.68
CA ALA A 416 45.77 37.95 -4.77
C ALA A 416 45.33 37.17 -3.53
N LEU A 417 44.18 37.53 -2.95
CA LEU A 417 43.60 36.82 -1.82
C LEU A 417 43.23 35.38 -2.21
N MET A 418 42.64 35.16 -3.38
CA MET A 418 42.35 33.83 -3.89
C MET A 418 43.62 32.97 -4.04
N ALA A 419 44.67 33.51 -4.66
CA ALA A 419 45.96 32.83 -4.82
C ALA A 419 46.58 32.46 -3.46
N TYR A 420 46.57 33.38 -2.50
CA TYR A 420 47.03 33.13 -1.14
C TYR A 420 46.25 31.98 -0.47
N ARG A 421 44.92 31.98 -0.59
CA ARG A 421 44.06 30.92 -0.03
C ARG A 421 44.28 29.56 -0.71
N GLN A 422 44.62 29.55 -2.00
CA GLN A 422 44.96 28.35 -2.76
C GLN A 422 46.37 27.81 -2.47
N GLY A 423 47.21 28.59 -1.78
CA GLY A 423 48.59 28.19 -1.49
C GLY A 423 49.62 28.67 -2.51
N ASP A 424 49.21 29.43 -3.53
CA ASP A 424 50.10 29.99 -4.56
C ASP A 424 50.67 31.35 -4.10
N MET A 425 51.76 31.28 -3.33
CA MET A 425 52.37 32.45 -2.71
C MET A 425 53.01 33.39 -3.73
N ASP A 426 53.63 32.85 -4.78
CA ASP A 426 54.30 33.66 -5.82
C ASP A 426 53.25 34.49 -6.58
N LYS A 427 52.15 33.86 -7.00
CA LYS A 427 51.05 34.58 -7.66
C LYS A 427 50.39 35.59 -6.71
N ALA A 428 50.25 35.27 -5.43
CA ALA A 428 49.68 36.19 -4.44
C ALA A 428 50.54 37.45 -4.28
N LEU A 429 51.87 37.30 -4.22
CA LEU A 429 52.82 38.42 -4.13
C LEU A 429 52.82 39.26 -5.40
N ASP A 430 52.89 38.62 -6.57
CA ASP A 430 52.88 39.31 -7.87
C ASP A 430 51.63 40.17 -8.03
N LEU A 431 50.45 39.62 -7.72
CA LEU A 431 49.19 40.35 -7.80
C LEU A 431 49.09 41.45 -6.74
N SER A 432 49.58 41.22 -5.53
CA SER A 432 49.61 42.24 -4.46
C SER A 432 50.50 43.42 -4.85
N HIS A 433 51.72 43.17 -5.35
CA HIS A 433 52.64 44.19 -5.84
C HIS A 433 52.10 44.92 -7.08
N LEU A 434 51.41 44.21 -7.96
CA LEU A 434 50.73 44.82 -9.10
C LEU A 434 49.63 45.79 -8.61
N SER A 435 48.79 45.37 -7.65
CA SER A 435 47.73 46.22 -7.08
C SER A 435 48.28 47.45 -6.36
N LEU A 436 49.45 47.36 -5.73
CA LEU A 436 50.11 48.51 -5.09
C LEU A 436 50.64 49.54 -6.10
N ARG A 437 50.99 49.11 -7.32
CA ARG A 437 51.46 50.01 -8.40
C ARG A 437 50.31 50.59 -9.22
N THR A 438 49.15 49.94 -9.27
CA THR A 438 47.99 50.46 -9.99
C THR A 438 47.41 51.67 -9.25
N PRO A 439 47.26 52.84 -9.91
CA PRO A 439 46.75 54.06 -9.27
C PRO A 439 45.43 53.84 -8.52
N SER A 440 45.29 54.49 -7.37
CA SER A 440 44.07 54.44 -6.54
C SER A 440 43.97 55.62 -5.60
N LYS A 441 42.74 56.02 -5.32
CA LYS A 441 42.43 56.95 -4.23
C LYS A 441 42.07 56.23 -2.92
N SER A 442 41.96 54.90 -2.91
CA SER A 442 41.53 54.11 -1.76
C SER A 442 42.70 53.68 -0.86
N ALA A 443 42.89 54.39 0.26
CA ALA A 443 43.90 54.03 1.26
C ALA A 443 43.68 52.62 1.88
N PRO A 444 42.44 52.14 2.16
CA PRO A 444 42.21 50.77 2.59
C PRO A 444 42.73 49.71 1.63
N ARG A 445 42.53 49.86 0.31
CA ARG A 445 43.01 48.88 -0.68
C ARG A 445 44.52 48.67 -0.61
N THR A 446 45.29 49.75 -0.42
CA THR A 446 46.74 49.68 -0.27
C THR A 446 47.12 48.82 0.93
N GLN A 447 46.47 49.02 2.08
CA GLN A 447 46.74 48.22 3.27
C GLN A 447 46.28 46.76 3.12
N GLN A 448 45.13 46.51 2.47
CA GLN A 448 44.65 45.16 2.19
C GLN A 448 45.69 44.32 1.42
N ASN A 449 46.28 44.88 0.36
CA ASN A 449 47.31 44.20 -0.43
C ASN A 449 48.64 44.06 0.32
N ARG A 450 49.02 45.03 1.15
CA ARG A 450 50.21 44.91 2.02
C ARG A 450 50.09 43.75 3.00
N VAL A 451 48.91 43.58 3.61
CA VAL A 451 48.67 42.47 4.54
C VAL A 451 48.71 41.13 3.82
N ILE A 452 48.11 41.01 2.62
CA ILE A 452 48.22 39.78 1.82
C ILE A 452 49.68 39.47 1.48
N GLY A 453 50.44 40.48 1.04
CA GLY A 453 51.87 40.34 0.77
C GLY A 453 52.65 39.88 2.00
N ALA A 454 52.41 40.50 3.16
CA ALA A 454 53.04 40.12 4.42
C ALA A 454 52.71 38.67 4.84
N MET A 455 51.45 38.25 4.67
CA MET A 455 51.05 36.86 4.93
C MET A 455 51.72 35.87 3.97
N ALA A 456 51.88 36.23 2.70
CA ALA A 456 52.60 35.41 1.72
C ALA A 456 54.11 35.35 2.01
N ASP A 457 54.73 36.49 2.37
CA ASP A 457 56.13 36.59 2.79
C ASP A 457 56.42 35.70 4.02
N MET A 458 55.55 35.72 5.02
CA MET A 458 55.65 34.83 6.19
C MET A 458 55.64 33.35 5.78
N ARG A 459 54.77 32.95 4.86
CA ARG A 459 54.72 31.56 4.36
C ARG A 459 55.95 31.16 3.53
N GLN A 460 56.69 32.13 2.99
CA GLN A 460 57.95 31.92 2.28
C GLN A 460 59.20 32.16 3.14
N GLY A 461 59.04 32.43 4.45
CA GLY A 461 60.14 32.63 5.39
C GLY A 461 60.73 34.04 5.44
N ARG A 462 60.16 35.01 4.72
CA ARG A 462 60.56 36.44 4.73
C ARG A 462 59.88 37.21 5.86
N VAL A 463 60.21 36.84 7.10
CA VAL A 463 59.49 37.33 8.30
C VAL A 463 59.80 38.80 8.61
N ALA A 464 61.00 39.29 8.29
CA ALA A 464 61.40 40.66 8.61
C ALA A 464 60.58 41.69 7.80
N GLU A 465 60.42 41.45 6.51
CA GLU A 465 59.61 42.23 5.58
C GLU A 465 58.14 42.23 6.01
N ALA A 466 57.62 41.05 6.38
CA ALA A 466 56.25 40.90 6.84
C ALA A 466 55.97 41.68 8.13
N ARG A 467 56.88 41.67 9.12
CA ARG A 467 56.71 42.44 10.37
C ARG A 467 56.59 43.93 10.11
N ALA A 468 57.45 44.49 9.26
CA ALA A 468 57.42 45.90 8.93
C ALA A 468 56.09 46.31 8.28
N ALA A 469 55.59 45.49 7.35
CA ALA A 469 54.31 45.72 6.69
C ALA A 469 53.12 45.64 7.67
N ILE A 470 53.12 44.64 8.56
CA ILE A 470 52.06 44.44 9.58
C ILE A 470 52.04 45.62 10.56
N GLU A 471 53.20 46.10 11.02
CA GLU A 471 53.30 47.26 11.91
C GLU A 471 52.75 48.54 11.26
N GLU A 472 53.13 48.80 10.01
CA GLU A 472 52.64 49.96 9.26
C GLU A 472 51.11 49.90 9.07
N THR A 473 50.58 48.71 8.75
CA THR A 473 49.13 48.52 8.62
C THR A 473 48.41 48.66 9.95
N ARG A 474 48.96 48.14 11.07
CA ARG A 474 48.37 48.30 12.40
C ARG A 474 48.21 49.77 12.75
N LYS A 475 49.29 50.55 12.62
CA LYS A 475 49.25 52.00 12.87
C LYS A 475 48.16 52.69 12.04
N ARG A 476 48.02 52.31 10.77
CA ARG A 476 46.98 52.87 9.90
C ARG A 476 45.56 52.48 10.36
N VAL A 477 45.36 51.23 10.79
CA VAL A 477 44.07 50.76 11.33
C VAL A 477 43.71 51.49 12.63
N GLU A 478 44.69 51.73 13.51
CA GLU A 478 44.52 52.53 14.72
C GLU A 478 44.18 53.99 14.41
N GLU A 479 44.86 54.61 13.45
CA GLU A 479 44.56 55.97 12.97
C GLU A 479 43.12 56.08 12.46
N TRP A 480 42.63 55.09 11.71
CA TRP A 480 41.24 55.05 11.25
C TRP A 480 40.24 54.82 12.38
N GLY A 481 40.60 54.00 13.38
CA GLY A 481 39.76 53.70 14.54
C GLY A 481 39.72 54.81 15.61
N ALA A 482 40.68 55.72 15.63
CA ALA A 482 40.76 56.81 16.60
C ALA A 482 39.71 57.92 16.38
N GLY A 483 39.12 58.00 15.19
CA GLY A 483 38.04 58.93 14.87
C GLY A 483 36.63 58.40 15.17
N GLN A 484 35.62 59.26 15.05
CA GLN A 484 34.22 58.81 15.08
C GLN A 484 33.97 57.82 13.93
N PHE A 485 33.34 56.68 14.23
CA PHE A 485 33.04 55.68 13.20
C PHE A 485 32.06 56.25 12.17
N ARG A 486 32.39 56.11 10.88
CA ARG A 486 31.60 56.63 9.76
C ARG A 486 31.33 55.53 8.75
N ILE A 487 30.09 55.48 8.27
CA ILE A 487 29.67 54.52 7.23
C ILE A 487 30.37 54.80 5.89
N SER A 488 30.50 56.09 5.54
CA SER A 488 31.27 56.53 4.39
C SER A 488 32.20 57.66 4.82
N ALA A 489 33.46 57.58 4.42
CA ALA A 489 34.43 58.65 4.56
C ALA A 489 34.27 59.70 3.44
N SER A 490 34.87 60.88 3.63
CA SER A 490 34.82 62.00 2.68
C SER A 490 35.56 61.74 1.37
N ASP A 491 36.42 60.73 1.32
CA ASP A 491 37.14 60.25 0.14
C ASP A 491 36.37 59.14 -0.63
N GLY A 492 35.17 58.79 -0.16
CA GLY A 492 34.33 57.74 -0.75
C GLY A 492 34.66 56.31 -0.29
N ALA A 493 35.61 56.13 0.63
CA ALA A 493 35.86 54.82 1.23
C ALA A 493 34.71 54.41 2.18
N THR A 494 34.21 53.19 2.00
CA THR A 494 33.19 52.60 2.89
C THR A 494 33.85 51.96 4.11
N TRP A 495 33.14 51.98 5.24
CA TRP A 495 33.58 51.32 6.48
C TRP A 495 33.96 49.84 6.27
N SER A 496 33.29 49.15 5.34
CA SER A 496 33.55 47.75 5.00
C SER A 496 34.96 47.51 4.44
N SER A 497 35.52 48.48 3.72
CA SER A 497 36.89 48.37 3.20
C SER A 497 37.93 48.42 4.32
N TRP A 498 37.68 49.25 5.34
CA TRP A 498 38.51 49.33 6.53
C TRP A 498 38.45 48.03 7.36
N ILE A 499 37.25 47.52 7.62
CA ILE A 499 37.07 46.28 8.39
C ILE A 499 37.71 45.08 7.67
N THR A 500 37.66 45.05 6.33
CA THR A 500 38.40 44.04 5.55
C THR A 500 39.91 44.05 5.87
N VAL A 501 40.54 45.23 6.00
CA VAL A 501 41.95 45.33 6.42
C VAL A 501 42.13 44.75 7.81
N ARG A 502 41.24 45.09 8.74
CA ARG A 502 41.30 44.66 10.14
C ARG A 502 41.19 43.14 10.28
N VAL A 503 40.25 42.52 9.57
CA VAL A 503 40.07 41.05 9.56
C VAL A 503 41.33 40.34 9.06
N LEU A 504 41.90 40.82 7.94
CA LEU A 504 43.15 40.25 7.40
C LEU A 504 44.35 40.51 8.32
N LEU A 505 44.41 41.68 8.95
CA LEU A 505 45.47 42.05 9.89
C LEU A 505 45.44 41.12 11.11
N HIS A 506 44.26 40.84 11.68
CA HIS A 506 44.13 39.88 12.78
C HIS A 506 44.68 38.49 12.40
N GLU A 507 44.38 38.01 11.19
CA GLU A 507 44.94 36.73 10.70
C GLU A 507 46.47 36.79 10.61
N ALA A 508 47.03 37.88 10.06
CA ALA A 508 48.46 38.06 9.93
C ALA A 508 49.19 38.17 11.29
N GLU A 509 48.58 38.85 12.26
CA GLU A 509 49.11 38.96 13.63
C GLU A 509 49.06 37.62 14.37
N GLU A 510 48.00 36.84 14.19
CA GLU A 510 47.94 35.47 14.72
C GLU A 510 49.01 34.57 14.11
N MET A 511 49.30 34.71 12.81
CA MET A 511 50.39 33.99 12.16
C MET A 511 51.75 34.36 12.75
N LEU A 512 52.04 35.66 12.90
CA LEU A 512 53.28 36.13 13.55
C LEU A 512 53.43 35.57 14.96
N ARG A 513 52.36 35.66 15.77
CA ARG A 513 52.38 35.15 17.15
C ARG A 513 52.68 33.65 17.22
N LYS A 514 52.18 32.85 16.27
CA LYS A 514 52.46 31.41 16.17
C LYS A 514 53.89 31.10 15.72
N MET A 515 54.55 32.02 15.02
CA MET A 515 55.95 31.88 14.63
C MET A 515 56.91 32.30 15.74
N ASP A 516 56.48 33.22 16.61
CA ASP A 516 57.22 33.69 17.79
C ASP A 516 57.13 32.75 19.00
N SER A 517 56.08 31.92 19.07
CA SER A 517 55.89 30.86 20.07
C SER A 517 56.57 29.57 19.64
#